data_AF-A0A7U9XP31-F1
#
_entry.id   AF-A0A7U9XP31-F1
#
_cell.length_a   1.000
_cell.length_b   1.000
_cell.length_c   1.000
_cell.angle_alpha   90.00
_cell.angle_beta   90.00
_cell.angle_gamma   90.00
#
_symmetry.space_group_name_H-M   'P 1'
#
loop_
_entity.id
_entity.type
_entity.pdbx_description
1 polymer ?
#
loop_
_entity_poly.entity_id
_entity_poly.type
_entity_poly.pdbx_seq_one_letter_code
_entity_poly.pdbx_strand_id
1 'polypeptide(L)'
;MTTQNTECVKLEEGIRYSKGEYFNRNLYRHLRFKFPTYIFDDQIFFEIDEEGTPYWVCPVKKFNIGLFGGQTVGRVVLCNAQTGECIDYPVEDVPAWVDKVYSAELLINLYDYSGILKHGFWNSVLGQKDCLQSTNGYNYIALEDDVWVYTGVTSVSGDQSNVGFVLMNQRTMETRSYKVEGAIEDSAMSSAEGQVQNLGYRATFPLLLNIADEPTYFMALKDGGGLVKKYAMVNVQKYQWVAIGDTVQECERNYTELLNTNGIVSTSIDQKTVTGKIESISPVVLEGNTHYYVCLENQSDIFDINLTDTSLIKIVRFQIGDTITLEYQEGYGLNEVKALKP
;
A
#
# COMPACT_ATOMS: atom_id res chain seq x y z
N MET A 1 -5.64 13.36 13.16
CA MET A 1 -4.20 13.27 12.85
C MET A 1 -3.56 12.37 13.89
N THR A 2 -3.22 11.15 13.52
CA THR A 2 -2.41 10.27 14.37
C THR A 2 -0.99 10.80 14.35
N THR A 3 -0.46 11.22 15.49
CA THR A 3 0.95 11.61 15.60
C THR A 3 1.79 10.39 15.28
N GLN A 4 2.72 10.45 14.34
CA GLN A 4 3.65 9.34 14.00
C GLN A 4 4.62 8.98 15.14
N ASN A 5 4.34 9.41 16.36
CA ASN A 5 5.10 9.09 17.55
C ASN A 5 4.66 7.70 18.06
N THR A 6 5.58 6.75 18.01
CA THR A 6 5.39 5.41 18.60
C THR A 6 6.11 5.36 19.94
N GLU A 7 5.40 5.02 21.00
CA GLU A 7 5.97 4.84 22.33
C GLU A 7 6.04 3.36 22.69
N CYS A 8 7.21 2.89 23.13
CA CYS A 8 7.34 1.55 23.69
C CYS A 8 6.76 1.53 25.10
N VAL A 9 5.57 0.98 25.24
CA VAL A 9 4.93 0.79 26.56
C VAL A 9 5.39 -0.53 27.16
N LYS A 10 5.82 -0.50 28.42
CA LYS A 10 6.15 -1.71 29.17
C LYS A 10 4.87 -2.31 29.74
N LEU A 11 4.63 -3.59 29.48
CA LEU A 11 3.52 -4.33 30.08
C LEU A 11 3.65 -4.38 31.60
N GLU A 12 2.50 -4.29 32.30
CA GLU A 12 2.44 -4.42 33.75
C GLU A 12 2.89 -5.80 34.22
N GLU A 13 2.43 -6.85 33.54
CA GLU A 13 2.88 -8.23 33.72
C GLU A 13 3.70 -8.73 32.53
N GLY A 14 4.79 -9.45 32.82
CA GLY A 14 5.65 -10.02 31.79
C GLY A 14 5.00 -11.22 31.09
N ILE A 15 5.29 -11.38 29.80
CA ILE A 15 4.92 -12.56 29.01
C ILE A 15 5.62 -13.80 29.60
N ARG A 16 4.84 -14.83 29.96
CA ARG A 16 5.33 -16.09 30.53
C ARG A 16 5.17 -17.29 29.59
N TYR A 17 4.30 -17.18 28.60
CA TYR A 17 4.05 -18.20 27.59
C TYR A 17 4.44 -17.63 26.24
N SER A 18 5.45 -18.23 25.61
CA SER A 18 5.95 -17.80 24.31
C SER A 18 6.56 -18.96 23.53
N LYS A 19 6.90 -18.71 22.27
CA LYS A 19 7.57 -19.69 21.40
C LYS A 19 8.94 -20.13 21.93
N GLY A 20 9.62 -19.26 22.70
CA GLY A 20 11.00 -19.46 23.17
C GLY A 20 11.14 -19.99 24.60
N GLU A 21 10.05 -20.13 25.34
CA GLU A 21 10.08 -20.56 26.74
C GLU A 21 10.41 -22.06 26.90
N TYR A 22 10.84 -22.44 28.11
CA TYR A 22 11.16 -23.82 28.46
C TYR A 22 9.95 -24.60 29.00
N PHE A 23 10.01 -25.93 28.91
CA PHE A 23 9.02 -26.85 29.49
C PHE A 23 7.57 -26.47 29.15
N ASN A 24 6.67 -26.47 30.13
CA ASN A 24 5.25 -26.20 29.91
C ASN A 24 4.92 -24.70 29.69
N ARG A 25 5.92 -23.81 29.78
CA ARG A 25 5.77 -22.42 29.35
C ARG A 25 6.01 -22.25 27.85
N ASN A 26 6.67 -23.23 27.22
CA ASN A 26 6.74 -23.28 25.77
C ASN A 26 5.33 -23.37 25.19
N LEU A 27 4.94 -22.37 24.41
CA LEU A 27 3.58 -22.23 23.89
C LEU A 27 3.11 -23.46 23.12
N TYR A 28 3.93 -24.00 22.22
CA TYR A 28 3.57 -25.18 21.44
C TYR A 28 3.33 -26.40 22.32
N ARG A 29 4.17 -26.61 23.34
CA ARG A 29 4.01 -27.71 24.30
C ARG A 29 2.75 -27.53 25.15
N HIS A 30 2.53 -26.31 25.64
CA HIS A 30 1.36 -25.95 26.46
C HIS A 30 0.05 -26.23 25.72
N LEU A 31 -0.06 -25.74 24.47
CA LEU A 31 -1.20 -25.98 23.60
C LEU A 31 -1.39 -27.47 23.30
N ARG A 32 -0.30 -28.19 23.01
CA ARG A 32 -0.35 -29.63 22.70
C ARG A 32 -0.88 -30.46 23.86
N PHE A 33 -0.52 -30.14 25.11
CA PHE A 33 -1.03 -30.87 26.26
C PHE A 33 -2.48 -30.53 26.58
N LYS A 34 -2.90 -29.28 26.37
CA LYS A 34 -4.27 -28.84 26.61
C LYS A 34 -5.25 -29.32 25.53
N PHE A 35 -4.79 -29.39 24.28
CA PHE A 35 -5.59 -29.77 23.11
C PHE A 35 -4.90 -30.89 22.30
N PRO A 36 -4.85 -32.13 22.81
CA PRO A 36 -4.06 -33.21 22.22
C PRO A 36 -4.55 -33.68 20.85
N THR A 37 -5.83 -33.46 20.54
CA THR A 37 -6.46 -33.83 19.26
C THR A 37 -6.38 -32.72 18.22
N TYR A 38 -5.95 -31.51 18.59
CA TYR A 38 -5.89 -30.39 17.67
C TYR A 38 -4.58 -30.39 16.88
N ILE A 39 -4.69 -29.96 15.63
CA ILE A 39 -3.56 -29.71 14.75
C ILE A 39 -3.50 -28.21 14.57
N PHE A 40 -2.62 -27.55 15.30
CA PHE A 40 -2.41 -26.11 15.18
C PHE A 40 -1.74 -25.78 13.85
N ASP A 41 -2.00 -24.57 13.36
CA ASP A 41 -1.26 -24.03 12.23
C ASP A 41 0.22 -23.82 12.58
N ASP A 42 1.08 -23.89 11.57
CA ASP A 42 2.51 -23.67 11.73
C ASP A 42 2.79 -22.21 12.11
N GLN A 43 1.93 -21.30 11.63
CA GLN A 43 1.91 -19.90 12.02
C GLN A 43 0.88 -19.64 13.13
N ILE A 44 1.37 -19.08 14.24
CA ILE A 44 0.55 -18.51 15.32
C ILE A 44 0.97 -17.07 15.54
N PHE A 45 -0.01 -16.21 15.84
CA PHE A 45 0.14 -14.76 15.80
C PHE A 45 0.12 -14.18 17.21
N PHE A 46 0.86 -13.09 17.41
CA PHE A 46 0.89 -12.38 18.67
C PHE A 46 0.10 -11.08 18.49
N GLU A 47 -0.89 -10.88 19.33
CA GLU A 47 -1.79 -9.73 19.27
C GLU A 47 -2.09 -9.23 20.69
N ILE A 48 -2.59 -8.01 20.77
CA ILE A 48 -2.93 -7.35 22.03
C ILE A 48 -4.40 -6.97 21.92
N ASP A 49 -5.21 -7.31 22.93
CA ASP A 49 -6.61 -6.92 22.96
C ASP A 49 -6.79 -5.42 23.25
N GLU A 50 -8.04 -4.95 23.26
CA GLU A 50 -8.38 -3.54 23.50
C GLU A 50 -7.96 -3.08 24.91
N GLU A 51 -7.89 -3.99 25.87
CA GLU A 51 -7.46 -3.76 27.25
C GLU A 51 -5.93 -3.76 27.43
N GLY A 52 -5.15 -4.05 26.38
CA GLY A 52 -3.69 -4.11 26.45
C GLY A 52 -3.12 -5.46 26.90
N THR A 53 -3.95 -6.49 26.96
CA THR A 53 -3.58 -7.85 27.35
C THR A 53 -3.01 -8.60 26.14
N PRO A 54 -1.79 -9.18 26.25
CA PRO A 54 -1.17 -9.90 25.15
C PRO A 54 -1.72 -11.34 25.01
N TYR A 55 -2.07 -11.72 23.78
CA TYR A 55 -2.52 -13.05 23.41
C TYR A 55 -1.70 -13.67 22.28
N TRP A 56 -1.65 -14.99 22.29
CA TRP A 56 -1.31 -15.78 21.12
C TRP A 56 -2.59 -16.29 20.45
N VAL A 57 -2.81 -15.85 19.22
CA VAL A 57 -3.85 -16.34 18.34
C VAL A 57 -3.34 -17.62 17.68
N CYS A 58 -3.93 -18.76 18.03
CA CYS A 58 -3.47 -20.08 17.60
C CYS A 58 -4.54 -20.74 16.69
N PRO A 59 -4.45 -20.59 15.37
CA PRO A 59 -5.40 -21.21 14.45
C PRO A 59 -5.28 -22.73 14.48
N VAL A 60 -6.42 -23.41 14.34
CA VAL A 60 -6.52 -24.88 14.29
C VAL A 60 -6.93 -25.31 12.88
N LYS A 61 -6.07 -26.12 12.26
CA LYS A 61 -6.26 -26.65 10.91
C LYS A 61 -7.54 -27.48 10.85
N LYS A 62 -8.34 -27.25 9.81
CA LYS A 62 -9.48 -28.05 9.37
C LYS A 62 -9.21 -28.52 7.95
N PHE A 63 -9.48 -29.78 7.66
CA PHE A 63 -9.31 -30.35 6.33
C PHE A 63 -10.68 -30.64 5.72
N ASN A 64 -10.97 -30.04 4.57
CA ASN A 64 -12.25 -30.19 3.89
C ASN A 64 -12.28 -31.39 2.92
N ILE A 65 -11.11 -31.95 2.57
CA ILE A 65 -11.00 -33.04 1.58
C ILE A 65 -10.15 -34.18 2.16
N GLY A 66 -10.79 -35.28 2.51
CA GLY A 66 -10.11 -36.45 3.09
C GLY A 66 -9.41 -36.11 4.41
N LEU A 67 -8.29 -36.76 4.68
CA LEU A 67 -7.56 -36.60 5.95
C LEU A 67 -6.62 -35.38 5.98
N PHE A 68 -6.18 -34.89 4.81
CA PHE A 68 -5.11 -33.89 4.71
C PHE A 68 -5.32 -32.84 3.60
N GLY A 69 -6.40 -32.92 2.83
CA GLY A 69 -6.66 -32.03 1.70
C GLY A 69 -7.61 -30.88 2.06
N GLY A 70 -7.54 -29.79 1.30
CA GLY A 70 -8.38 -28.61 1.49
C GLY A 70 -8.23 -28.01 2.88
N GLN A 71 -6.98 -27.80 3.31
CA GLN A 71 -6.66 -27.17 4.59
C GLN A 71 -7.29 -25.76 4.65
N THR A 72 -7.91 -25.45 5.77
CA THR A 72 -8.41 -24.13 6.17
C THR A 72 -8.32 -24.02 7.70
N VAL A 73 -8.84 -22.94 8.28
CA VAL A 73 -8.97 -22.80 9.74
C VAL A 73 -10.42 -23.09 10.13
N GLY A 74 -10.60 -23.98 11.10
CA GLY A 74 -11.94 -24.29 11.63
C GLY A 74 -12.19 -23.73 13.04
N ARG A 75 -11.13 -23.52 13.82
CA ARG A 75 -11.19 -23.01 15.18
C ARG A 75 -9.97 -22.15 15.46
N VAL A 76 -10.06 -21.30 16.47
CA VAL A 76 -8.96 -20.49 16.97
C VAL A 76 -8.89 -20.63 18.48
N VAL A 77 -7.71 -20.94 18.99
CA VAL A 77 -7.44 -20.93 20.43
C VAL A 77 -6.68 -19.65 20.75
N LEU A 78 -7.30 -18.78 21.55
CA LEU A 78 -6.62 -17.63 22.14
C LEU A 78 -5.92 -18.08 23.41
N CYS A 79 -4.61 -17.88 23.50
CA CYS A 79 -3.82 -18.21 24.67
C CYS A 79 -3.25 -16.93 25.28
N ASN A 80 -3.68 -16.57 26.48
CA ASN A 80 -3.16 -15.41 27.19
C ASN A 80 -1.66 -15.59 27.45
N ALA A 81 -0.84 -14.65 26.97
CA ALA A 81 0.61 -14.80 26.98
C ALA A 81 1.21 -14.63 28.39
N GLN A 82 0.48 -14.03 29.34
CA GLN A 82 0.90 -13.84 30.73
C GLN A 82 0.48 -15.01 31.62
N THR A 83 -0.78 -15.46 31.51
CA THR A 83 -1.37 -16.48 32.40
C THR A 83 -1.34 -17.89 31.83
N GLY A 84 -1.28 -18.04 30.51
CA GLY A 84 -1.42 -19.33 29.82
C GLY A 84 -2.85 -19.87 29.81
N GLU A 85 -3.83 -19.08 30.25
CA GLU A 85 -5.23 -19.42 30.04
C GLU A 85 -5.52 -19.52 28.54
N CYS A 86 -6.36 -20.47 28.14
CA CYS A 86 -6.72 -20.62 26.74
C CYS A 86 -8.22 -20.73 26.60
N ILE A 87 -8.77 -19.97 25.65
CA ILE A 87 -10.16 -19.94 25.28
C ILE A 87 -10.24 -20.37 23.81
N ASP A 88 -11.14 -21.31 23.52
CA ASP A 88 -11.32 -21.90 22.20
C ASP A 88 -12.59 -21.33 21.56
N TYR A 89 -12.47 -20.87 20.32
CA TYR A 89 -13.55 -20.26 19.54
C TYR A 89 -13.72 -21.02 18.22
N PRO A 90 -14.96 -21.27 17.78
CA PRO A 90 -15.25 -21.42 16.35
C PRO A 90 -14.69 -20.22 15.57
N VAL A 91 -14.21 -20.43 14.34
CA VAL A 91 -13.54 -19.35 13.59
C VAL A 91 -14.48 -18.17 13.30
N GLU A 92 -15.77 -18.45 13.13
CA GLU A 92 -16.84 -17.48 12.93
C GLU A 92 -17.14 -16.61 14.17
N ASP A 93 -16.76 -17.07 15.37
CA ASP A 93 -17.06 -16.41 16.65
C ASP A 93 -15.82 -15.75 17.27
N VAL A 94 -14.72 -15.63 16.50
CA VAL A 94 -13.49 -14.99 16.96
C VAL A 94 -13.76 -13.51 17.25
N PRO A 95 -13.29 -12.96 18.39
CA PRO A 95 -13.47 -11.55 18.73
C PRO A 95 -12.97 -10.59 17.64
N ALA A 96 -13.63 -9.44 17.52
CA ALA A 96 -13.33 -8.45 16.47
C ALA A 96 -11.95 -7.82 16.59
N TRP A 97 -11.36 -7.76 17.79
CA TRP A 97 -10.01 -7.22 18.01
C TRP A 97 -8.90 -8.14 17.45
N VAL A 98 -9.22 -9.38 17.06
CA VAL A 98 -8.24 -10.33 16.54
C VAL A 98 -8.01 -10.11 15.05
N ASP A 99 -6.92 -9.46 14.67
CA ASP A 99 -6.66 -9.06 13.28
C ASP A 99 -6.31 -10.24 12.37
N LYS A 100 -5.65 -11.27 12.91
CA LYS A 100 -5.03 -12.33 12.10
C LYS A 100 -5.40 -13.72 12.59
N VAL A 101 -6.17 -14.41 11.77
CA VAL A 101 -6.55 -15.82 11.93
C VAL A 101 -5.96 -16.70 10.82
N TYR A 102 -5.96 -16.20 9.59
CA TYR A 102 -5.47 -16.87 8.41
C TYR A 102 -4.11 -16.30 8.00
N SER A 103 -3.15 -17.18 7.71
CA SER A 103 -1.88 -16.76 7.12
C SER A 103 -2.08 -16.29 5.68
N ALA A 104 -1.21 -15.39 5.21
CA ALA A 104 -1.25 -14.94 3.82
C ALA A 104 -1.05 -16.10 2.85
N GLU A 105 -0.14 -17.02 3.19
CA GLU A 105 0.12 -18.21 2.39
C GLU A 105 -1.12 -19.12 2.31
N LEU A 106 -1.87 -19.27 3.39
CA LEU A 106 -3.10 -20.07 3.37
C LEU A 106 -4.17 -19.42 2.50
N LEU A 107 -4.38 -18.11 2.63
CA LEU A 107 -5.35 -17.36 1.83
C LEU A 107 -5.03 -17.44 0.34
N ILE A 108 -3.77 -17.26 -0.03
CA ILE A 108 -3.30 -17.39 -1.42
C ILE A 108 -3.54 -18.81 -1.94
N ASN A 109 -3.17 -19.85 -1.18
CA ASN A 109 -3.42 -21.22 -1.60
C ASN A 109 -4.92 -21.52 -1.79
N LEU A 110 -5.77 -21.01 -0.89
CA LEU A 110 -7.22 -21.16 -1.00
C LEU A 110 -7.77 -20.45 -2.24
N TYR A 111 -7.28 -19.24 -2.52
CA TYR A 111 -7.63 -18.49 -3.72
C TYR A 111 -7.19 -19.24 -4.99
N ASP A 112 -5.93 -19.68 -5.05
CA ASP A 112 -5.37 -20.40 -6.18
C ASP A 112 -6.10 -21.72 -6.43
N TYR A 113 -6.46 -22.47 -5.38
CA TYR A 113 -7.30 -23.66 -5.55
C TYR A 113 -8.67 -23.32 -6.16
N SER A 114 -9.29 -22.22 -5.74
CA SER A 114 -10.57 -21.78 -6.32
C SER A 114 -10.45 -21.39 -7.79
N GLY A 115 -9.33 -20.76 -8.18
CA GLY A 115 -9.07 -20.31 -9.54
C GLY A 115 -8.59 -21.43 -10.48
N ILE A 116 -7.61 -22.22 -10.06
CA ILE A 116 -7.02 -23.32 -10.84
C ILE A 116 -8.05 -24.41 -11.10
N LEU A 117 -8.83 -24.80 -10.08
CA LEU A 117 -9.82 -25.86 -10.19
C LEU A 117 -11.16 -25.36 -10.74
N LYS A 118 -11.20 -24.15 -11.30
CA LYS A 118 -12.38 -23.66 -12.00
C LYS A 118 -12.73 -24.62 -13.14
N HIS A 119 -14.00 -25.00 -13.21
CA HIS A 119 -14.52 -26.05 -14.10
C HIS A 119 -14.00 -27.48 -13.82
N GLY A 120 -13.40 -27.71 -12.66
CA GLY A 120 -13.01 -29.03 -12.16
C GLY A 120 -11.60 -29.46 -12.55
N PHE A 121 -11.17 -30.57 -11.94
CA PHE A 121 -9.80 -31.09 -12.04
C PHE A 121 -9.34 -31.41 -13.48
N TRP A 122 -10.22 -31.97 -14.31
CA TRP A 122 -9.84 -32.27 -15.70
C TRP A 122 -9.59 -31.00 -16.52
N ASN A 123 -10.31 -29.91 -16.23
CA ASN A 123 -10.04 -28.63 -16.85
C ASN A 123 -8.66 -28.11 -16.43
N SER A 124 -8.32 -28.14 -15.14
CA SER A 124 -7.03 -27.63 -14.65
C SER A 124 -5.81 -28.35 -15.24
N VAL A 125 -5.96 -29.61 -15.65
CA VAL A 125 -4.87 -30.42 -16.20
C VAL A 125 -4.80 -30.38 -17.74
N LEU A 126 -5.95 -30.39 -18.43
CA LEU A 126 -5.99 -30.58 -19.89
C LEU A 126 -6.35 -29.31 -20.67
N GLY A 127 -7.28 -28.50 -20.16
CA GLY A 127 -7.86 -27.38 -20.90
C GLY A 127 -7.43 -26.00 -20.43
N GLN A 128 -7.15 -25.88 -19.12
CA GLN A 128 -6.80 -24.66 -18.39
C GLN A 128 -7.72 -23.47 -18.70
N LYS A 129 -8.96 -23.74 -19.07
CA LYS A 129 -9.90 -22.70 -19.48
C LYS A 129 -10.35 -21.91 -18.27
N ASP A 130 -10.20 -20.58 -18.34
CA ASP A 130 -10.57 -19.63 -17.28
C ASP A 130 -9.88 -19.90 -15.92
N CYS A 131 -8.77 -20.65 -15.92
CA CYS A 131 -7.99 -20.94 -14.72
C CYS A 131 -7.15 -19.72 -14.33
N LEU A 132 -7.40 -19.19 -13.13
CA LEU A 132 -6.69 -18.04 -12.57
C LEU A 132 -5.83 -18.47 -11.39
N GLN A 133 -4.76 -17.74 -11.15
CA GLN A 133 -3.88 -17.88 -10.00
C GLN A 133 -3.35 -16.50 -9.57
N SER A 134 -2.90 -16.41 -8.32
CA SER A 134 -2.19 -15.24 -7.81
C SER A 134 -0.86 -15.00 -8.54
N THR A 135 -0.40 -13.75 -8.54
CA THR A 135 0.94 -13.38 -9.04
C THR A 135 2.02 -13.67 -7.99
N ASN A 136 3.28 -13.41 -8.34
CA ASN A 136 4.40 -13.75 -7.47
C ASN A 136 4.54 -12.72 -6.32
N GLY A 137 4.02 -13.09 -5.16
CA GLY A 137 4.17 -12.29 -3.93
C GLY A 137 2.89 -11.59 -3.54
N TYR A 138 2.95 -10.86 -2.43
CA TYR A 138 1.79 -10.18 -1.86
C TYR A 138 2.24 -9.01 -0.99
N ASN A 139 1.30 -8.14 -0.65
CA ASN A 139 1.47 -7.08 0.34
C ASN A 139 0.31 -7.07 1.33
N TYR A 140 0.37 -6.18 2.32
CA TYR A 140 -0.69 -5.99 3.31
C TYR A 140 -1.30 -4.59 3.20
N ILE A 141 -2.62 -4.52 3.33
CA ILE A 141 -3.37 -3.28 3.38
C ILE A 141 -4.25 -3.31 4.63
N ALA A 142 -4.15 -2.26 5.45
CA ALA A 142 -5.11 -2.03 6.52
C ALA A 142 -6.36 -1.37 5.92
N LEU A 143 -7.51 -2.03 6.02
CA LEU A 143 -8.78 -1.57 5.46
C LEU A 143 -9.90 -1.97 6.41
N GLU A 144 -10.75 -0.99 6.77
CA GLU A 144 -11.90 -1.21 7.66
C GLU A 144 -11.47 -1.81 9.02
N ASP A 145 -10.35 -1.31 9.57
CA ASP A 145 -9.72 -1.80 10.80
C ASP A 145 -9.28 -3.27 10.79
N ASP A 146 -9.28 -3.93 9.63
CA ASP A 146 -8.75 -5.29 9.43
C ASP A 146 -7.48 -5.28 8.56
N VAL A 147 -6.70 -6.36 8.65
CA VAL A 147 -5.55 -6.61 7.77
C VAL A 147 -5.95 -7.47 6.57
N TRP A 148 -5.70 -6.96 5.38
CA TRP A 148 -5.98 -7.63 4.10
C TRP A 148 -4.70 -7.98 3.36
N VAL A 149 -4.65 -9.19 2.80
CA VAL A 149 -3.61 -9.62 1.87
C VAL A 149 -3.96 -9.12 0.48
N TYR A 150 -3.05 -8.37 -0.13
CA TYR A 150 -3.15 -7.86 -1.49
C TYR A 150 -2.22 -8.64 -2.43
N THR A 151 -2.75 -9.14 -3.54
CA THR A 151 -1.96 -9.75 -4.62
C THR A 151 -2.64 -9.57 -5.98
N GLY A 152 -1.86 -9.54 -7.06
CA GLY A 152 -2.35 -9.61 -8.43
C GLY A 152 -2.87 -10.99 -8.80
N VAL A 153 -3.57 -11.07 -9.92
CA VAL A 153 -4.23 -12.28 -10.42
C VAL A 153 -3.95 -12.44 -11.91
N THR A 154 -3.31 -13.54 -12.29
CA THR A 154 -2.97 -13.86 -13.67
C THR A 154 -3.57 -15.18 -14.15
N SER A 155 -3.52 -15.43 -15.45
CA SER A 155 -3.95 -16.70 -16.04
C SER A 155 -2.89 -17.78 -15.84
N VAL A 156 -3.33 -19.02 -15.59
CA VAL A 156 -2.44 -20.19 -15.52
C VAL A 156 -1.76 -20.47 -16.87
N SER A 157 -2.31 -19.98 -17.99
CA SER A 157 -1.76 -20.15 -19.34
C SER A 157 -0.42 -19.44 -19.59
N GLY A 158 0.08 -18.64 -18.65
CA GLY A 158 1.43 -18.05 -18.69
C GLY A 158 1.52 -16.72 -19.44
N ASP A 159 0.40 -16.09 -19.77
CA ASP A 159 0.40 -14.71 -20.27
C ASP A 159 0.81 -13.76 -19.14
N GLN A 160 1.83 -12.92 -19.34
CA GLN A 160 2.24 -11.89 -18.36
C GLN A 160 1.24 -10.72 -18.25
N SER A 161 -0.04 -10.99 -18.51
CA SER A 161 -1.12 -10.05 -18.29
C SER A 161 -1.71 -10.26 -16.89
N ASN A 162 -1.84 -9.15 -16.18
CA ASN A 162 -2.67 -9.10 -14.99
C ASN A 162 -4.13 -9.02 -15.44
N VAL A 163 -4.97 -9.87 -14.88
CA VAL A 163 -6.42 -9.89 -15.10
C VAL A 163 -7.12 -9.07 -14.00
N GLY A 164 -6.43 -8.82 -12.88
CA GLY A 164 -6.94 -8.01 -11.79
C GLY A 164 -6.17 -8.22 -10.49
N PHE A 165 -6.75 -7.83 -9.39
CA PHE A 165 -6.15 -8.03 -8.07
C PHE A 165 -7.20 -8.53 -7.09
N VAL A 166 -6.72 -9.09 -6.00
CA VAL A 166 -7.54 -9.65 -4.95
C VAL A 166 -7.07 -9.15 -3.59
N LEU A 167 -8.05 -8.82 -2.74
CA LEU A 167 -7.88 -8.54 -1.33
C LEU A 167 -8.49 -9.70 -0.54
N MET A 168 -7.73 -10.27 0.39
CA MET A 168 -8.19 -11.38 1.24
C MET A 168 -8.02 -11.01 2.72
N ASN A 169 -9.13 -10.97 3.45
CA ASN A 169 -9.15 -10.58 4.86
C ASN A 169 -8.50 -11.66 5.74
N GLN A 170 -7.54 -11.27 6.59
CA GLN A 170 -6.80 -12.20 7.44
C GLN A 170 -7.57 -12.71 8.65
N ARG A 171 -8.70 -12.10 9.01
CA ARG A 171 -9.58 -12.53 10.11
C ARG A 171 -10.75 -13.38 9.60
N THR A 172 -11.42 -12.94 8.54
CA THR A 172 -12.72 -13.50 8.10
C THR A 172 -12.63 -14.41 6.88
N MET A 173 -11.50 -14.43 6.17
CA MET A 173 -11.36 -15.08 4.85
C MET A 173 -12.25 -14.46 3.75
N GLU A 174 -12.81 -13.25 3.97
CA GLU A 174 -13.51 -12.52 2.92
C GLU A 174 -12.55 -12.17 1.78
N THR A 175 -13.01 -12.37 0.54
CA THR A 175 -12.21 -12.15 -0.67
C THR A 175 -12.90 -11.14 -1.58
N ARG A 176 -12.25 -10.01 -1.86
CA ARG A 176 -12.71 -8.99 -2.80
C ARG A 176 -11.83 -9.02 -4.04
N SER A 177 -12.42 -9.20 -5.22
CA SER A 177 -11.69 -9.25 -6.50
C SER A 177 -12.06 -8.06 -7.38
N TYR A 178 -11.05 -7.45 -7.98
CA TYR A 178 -11.19 -6.27 -8.82
C TYR A 178 -10.53 -6.55 -10.16
N LYS A 179 -11.27 -6.31 -11.25
CA LYS A 179 -10.75 -6.51 -12.61
C LYS A 179 -10.04 -5.25 -13.06
N VAL A 180 -8.74 -5.36 -13.21
CA VAL A 180 -7.88 -4.32 -13.77
C VAL A 180 -6.90 -5.02 -14.70
N GLU A 181 -7.14 -4.85 -16.00
CA GLU A 181 -6.29 -5.46 -17.02
C GLU A 181 -5.01 -4.64 -17.19
N GLY A 182 -3.87 -5.31 -17.29
CA GLY A 182 -2.60 -4.64 -17.53
C GLY A 182 -1.40 -5.55 -17.31
N ALA A 183 -0.29 -4.95 -16.91
CA ALA A 183 0.94 -5.67 -16.56
C ALA A 183 0.87 -6.22 -15.14
N ILE A 184 1.51 -7.37 -14.91
CA ILE A 184 1.73 -7.91 -13.57
C ILE A 184 2.76 -7.09 -12.80
N GLU A 185 2.78 -7.27 -11.48
CA GLU A 185 3.66 -6.56 -10.56
C GLU A 185 5.15 -6.71 -10.91
N ASP A 186 5.58 -7.92 -11.29
CA ASP A 186 6.97 -8.21 -11.69
C ASP A 186 7.41 -7.36 -12.89
N SER A 187 6.52 -7.17 -13.87
CA SER A 187 6.79 -6.35 -15.05
C SER A 187 6.88 -4.87 -14.69
N ALA A 188 6.03 -4.39 -13.78
CA ALA A 188 6.07 -3.03 -13.30
C ALA A 188 7.34 -2.75 -12.48
N MET A 189 7.72 -3.67 -11.60
CA MET A 189 8.99 -3.62 -10.85
C MET A 189 10.19 -3.57 -11.79
N SER A 190 10.23 -4.46 -12.78
CA SER A 190 11.32 -4.48 -13.77
C SER A 190 11.40 -3.17 -14.56
N SER A 191 10.25 -2.56 -14.88
CA SER A 191 10.22 -1.28 -15.59
C SER A 191 10.73 -0.13 -14.72
N ALA A 192 10.34 -0.10 -13.44
CA ALA A 192 10.85 0.87 -12.47
C ALA A 192 12.35 0.75 -12.25
N GLU A 193 12.87 -0.48 -12.06
CA GLU A 193 14.30 -0.75 -11.92
C GLU A 193 15.08 -0.36 -13.18
N GLY A 194 14.48 -0.52 -14.36
CA GLY A 194 15.06 -0.09 -15.63
C GLY A 194 15.38 1.41 -15.69
N GLN A 195 14.57 2.27 -15.06
CA GLN A 195 14.82 3.73 -14.99
C GLN A 195 16.00 4.10 -14.10
N VAL A 196 16.36 3.24 -13.14
CA VAL A 196 17.41 3.48 -12.15
C VAL A 196 18.51 2.40 -12.21
N GLN A 197 18.67 1.76 -13.37
CA GLN A 197 19.57 0.61 -13.54
C GLN A 197 21.02 0.95 -13.16
N ASN A 198 21.44 2.19 -13.44
CA ASN A 198 22.77 2.71 -13.09
C ASN A 198 23.01 2.82 -11.57
N LEU A 199 21.94 2.90 -10.77
CA LEU A 199 22.01 3.00 -9.30
C LEU A 199 21.96 1.62 -8.62
N GLY A 200 21.55 0.57 -9.35
CA GLY A 200 21.41 -0.79 -8.82
C GLY A 200 20.32 -0.93 -7.75
N TYR A 201 19.32 -0.06 -7.77
CA TYR A 201 18.20 -0.12 -6.82
C TYR A 201 17.22 -1.23 -7.19
N ARG A 202 16.57 -1.78 -6.17
CA ARG A 202 15.56 -2.84 -6.31
C ARG A 202 14.18 -2.34 -5.89
N ALA A 203 13.17 -2.69 -6.67
CA ALA A 203 11.79 -2.37 -6.39
C ALA A 203 11.22 -3.26 -5.28
N THR A 204 10.39 -2.66 -4.43
CA THR A 204 9.51 -3.41 -3.53
C THR A 204 8.28 -3.91 -4.28
N PHE A 205 7.62 -4.94 -3.75
CA PHE A 205 6.32 -5.36 -4.26
C PHE A 205 5.35 -4.15 -4.28
N PRO A 206 4.74 -3.84 -5.44
CA PRO A 206 3.97 -2.61 -5.61
C PRO A 206 2.61 -2.67 -4.92
N LEU A 207 2.10 -1.48 -4.62
CA LEU A 207 0.70 -1.25 -4.24
C LEU A 207 -0.04 -0.68 -5.44
N LEU A 208 -1.23 -1.19 -5.73
CA LEU A 208 -2.09 -0.62 -6.76
C LEU A 208 -2.92 0.52 -6.19
N LEU A 209 -2.76 1.69 -6.79
CA LEU A 209 -3.46 2.92 -6.45
C LEU A 209 -4.23 3.43 -7.67
N ASN A 210 -5.22 4.29 -7.41
CA ASN A 210 -5.80 5.13 -8.44
C ASN A 210 -5.14 6.51 -8.35
N ILE A 211 -4.41 6.91 -9.38
CA ILE A 211 -3.81 8.24 -9.49
C ILE A 211 -4.37 8.89 -10.76
N ALA A 212 -5.07 10.02 -10.61
CA ALA A 212 -5.71 10.74 -11.71
C ALA A 212 -6.64 9.86 -12.58
N ASP A 213 -7.47 9.03 -11.93
CA ASP A 213 -8.40 8.07 -12.56
C ASP A 213 -7.73 6.93 -13.35
N GLU A 214 -6.41 6.80 -13.22
CA GLU A 214 -5.63 5.73 -13.84
C GLU A 214 -5.15 4.71 -12.80
N PRO A 215 -5.22 3.40 -13.13
CA PRO A 215 -4.64 2.36 -12.29
C PRO A 215 -3.11 2.42 -12.36
N THR A 216 -2.47 2.61 -11.20
CA THR A 216 -1.04 2.89 -11.07
C THR A 216 -0.41 2.02 -9.98
N TYR A 217 0.68 1.34 -10.32
CA TYR A 217 1.54 0.69 -9.34
C TYR A 217 2.47 1.69 -8.68
N PHE A 218 2.40 1.82 -7.36
CA PHE A 218 3.33 2.57 -6.55
C PHE A 218 4.29 1.63 -5.82
N MET A 219 5.58 1.94 -5.87
CA MET A 219 6.62 1.13 -5.22
C MET A 219 7.77 1.98 -4.71
N ALA A 220 8.46 1.48 -3.68
CA ALA A 220 9.71 2.04 -3.21
C ALA A 220 10.89 1.37 -3.92
N LEU A 221 11.95 2.14 -4.16
CA LEU A 221 13.22 1.68 -4.70
C LEU A 221 14.28 1.71 -3.59
N LYS A 222 14.86 0.55 -3.31
CA LYS A 222 15.83 0.35 -2.22
C LYS A 222 17.23 0.14 -2.76
N ASP A 223 18.23 0.64 -2.03
CA ASP A 223 19.63 0.28 -2.30
C ASP A 223 19.97 -1.14 -1.84
N GLY A 224 21.21 -1.58 -2.08
CA GLY A 224 21.69 -2.89 -1.64
C GLY A 224 21.71 -3.09 -0.12
N GLY A 225 21.60 -2.02 0.67
CA GLY A 225 21.46 -2.05 2.12
C GLY A 225 20.00 -2.14 2.60
N GLY A 226 19.03 -2.12 1.68
CA GLY A 226 17.60 -2.17 1.99
C GLY A 226 16.98 -0.82 2.38
N LEU A 227 17.73 0.28 2.26
CA LEU A 227 17.23 1.63 2.56
C LEU A 227 16.46 2.18 1.37
N VAL A 228 15.28 2.73 1.63
CA VAL A 228 14.48 3.43 0.61
C VAL A 228 15.24 4.66 0.15
N LYS A 229 15.43 4.79 -1.16
CA LYS A 229 16.14 5.91 -1.79
C LYS A 229 15.24 6.74 -2.70
N LYS A 230 14.36 6.06 -3.44
CA LYS A 230 13.45 6.68 -4.41
C LYS A 230 12.10 5.98 -4.37
N TYR A 231 11.12 6.59 -5.01
CA TYR A 231 9.80 6.02 -5.26
C TYR A 231 9.56 5.95 -6.76
N ALA A 232 8.70 5.02 -7.17
CA ALA A 232 8.32 4.84 -8.56
C ALA A 232 6.81 4.68 -8.68
N MET A 233 6.24 5.27 -9.73
CA MET A 233 4.87 5.08 -10.16
C MET A 233 4.86 4.55 -11.60
N VAL A 234 4.13 3.47 -11.85
CA VAL A 234 4.07 2.79 -13.14
C VAL A 234 2.61 2.61 -13.54
N ASN A 235 2.21 3.06 -14.74
CA ASN A 235 0.85 2.81 -15.22
C ASN A 235 0.63 1.31 -15.46
N VAL A 236 -0.49 0.78 -14.99
CA VAL A 236 -0.79 -0.66 -15.03
C VAL A 236 -1.02 -1.13 -16.47
N GLN A 237 -1.71 -0.32 -17.28
CA GLN A 237 -2.00 -0.66 -18.69
C GLN A 237 -0.79 -0.37 -19.60
N LYS A 238 -0.05 0.69 -19.29
CA LYS A 238 1.13 1.17 -20.03
C LYS A 238 2.36 1.09 -19.15
N TYR A 239 2.83 -0.12 -18.86
CA TYR A 239 3.95 -0.34 -17.93
C TYR A 239 5.28 0.34 -18.33
N GLN A 240 5.41 0.79 -19.58
CA GLN A 240 6.54 1.62 -20.02
C GLN A 240 6.49 3.06 -19.46
N TRP A 241 5.33 3.49 -18.97
CA TRP A 241 5.12 4.82 -18.40
C TRP A 241 5.46 4.77 -16.92
N VAL A 242 6.71 5.12 -16.65
CA VAL A 242 7.33 5.10 -15.34
C VAL A 242 7.74 6.51 -14.97
N ALA A 243 7.38 6.94 -13.78
CA ALA A 243 7.93 8.14 -13.15
C ALA A 243 8.65 7.76 -11.87
N ILE A 244 9.75 8.46 -11.58
CA ILE A 244 10.58 8.29 -10.38
C ILE A 244 10.63 9.62 -9.62
N GLY A 245 10.71 9.58 -8.29
CA GLY A 245 10.98 10.74 -7.45
C GLY A 245 11.77 10.39 -6.19
N ASP A 246 12.45 11.35 -5.59
CA ASP A 246 13.14 11.17 -4.30
C ASP A 246 12.14 11.14 -3.13
N THR A 247 11.01 11.83 -3.28
CA THR A 247 9.88 11.79 -2.34
C THR A 247 8.62 11.26 -3.01
N VAL A 248 7.65 10.83 -2.21
CA VAL A 248 6.35 10.35 -2.72
C VAL A 248 5.64 11.46 -3.52
N GLN A 249 5.65 12.68 -3.00
CA GLN A 249 5.01 13.86 -3.61
C GLN A 249 5.67 14.24 -4.94
N GLU A 250 7.01 14.21 -4.99
CA GLU A 250 7.74 14.46 -6.23
C GLU A 250 7.45 13.36 -7.27
N CYS A 251 7.40 12.09 -6.86
CA CYS A 251 7.07 10.98 -7.74
C CYS A 251 5.66 11.13 -8.32
N GLU A 252 4.68 11.51 -7.50
CA GLU A 252 3.29 11.75 -7.93
C GLU A 252 3.20 12.92 -8.91
N ARG A 253 3.91 14.02 -8.64
CA ARG A 253 4.00 15.17 -9.55
C ARG A 253 4.57 14.77 -10.90
N ASN A 254 5.72 14.08 -10.90
CA ASN A 254 6.39 13.61 -12.12
C ASN A 254 5.49 12.63 -12.90
N TYR A 255 4.76 11.76 -12.19
CA TYR A 255 3.84 10.82 -12.81
C TYR A 255 2.64 11.52 -13.44
N THR A 256 2.02 12.47 -12.75
CA THR A 256 0.89 13.24 -13.26
C THR A 256 1.29 14.05 -14.50
N GLU A 257 2.48 14.65 -14.49
CA GLU A 257 3.05 15.36 -15.65
C GLU A 257 3.30 14.41 -16.84
N LEU A 258 3.78 13.19 -16.57
CA LEU A 258 3.94 12.15 -17.59
C LEU A 258 2.58 11.76 -18.21
N LEU A 259 1.54 11.57 -17.39
CA LEU A 259 0.20 11.25 -17.89
C LEU A 259 -0.41 12.39 -18.72
N ASN A 260 -0.20 13.64 -18.30
CA ASN A 260 -0.63 14.84 -19.03
C ASN A 260 0.07 14.94 -20.40
N THR A 261 1.39 14.76 -20.43
CA THR A 261 2.20 14.82 -21.67
C THR A 261 1.76 13.79 -22.69
N ASN A 262 1.37 12.59 -22.22
CA ASN A 262 0.89 11.51 -23.08
C ASN A 262 -0.62 11.56 -23.35
N GLY A 263 -1.32 12.62 -22.92
CA GLY A 263 -2.71 12.90 -23.28
C GLY A 263 -3.76 12.00 -22.63
N ILE A 264 -3.41 11.28 -21.55
CA ILE A 264 -4.38 10.47 -20.78
C ILE A 264 -5.13 11.33 -19.78
N VAL A 265 -4.43 12.27 -19.16
CA VAL A 265 -5.01 13.16 -18.17
C VAL A 265 -5.19 14.54 -18.79
N SER A 266 -6.44 14.96 -18.93
CA SER A 266 -6.81 16.37 -19.07
C SER A 266 -7.30 16.85 -17.70
N THR A 267 -6.42 16.94 -16.69
CA THR A 267 -6.82 17.60 -15.45
C THR A 267 -6.50 19.08 -15.55
N SER A 268 -7.57 19.87 -15.62
CA SER A 268 -7.74 20.97 -14.70
C SER A 268 -7.31 20.53 -13.29
N ILE A 269 -6.03 20.71 -12.98
CA ILE A 269 -5.55 20.72 -11.59
C ILE A 269 -6.47 21.70 -10.84
N ASP A 270 -6.89 21.39 -9.61
CA ASP A 270 -7.68 22.29 -8.76
C ASP A 270 -6.89 23.60 -8.54
N GLN A 271 -7.04 24.53 -9.49
CA GLN A 271 -6.43 25.84 -9.46
C GLN A 271 -7.21 26.64 -8.42
N LYS A 272 -6.53 26.93 -7.31
CA LYS A 272 -7.08 27.84 -6.31
C LYS A 272 -6.85 29.26 -6.79
N THR A 273 -7.84 30.12 -6.57
CA THR A 273 -7.72 31.55 -6.83
C THR A 273 -7.53 32.28 -5.51
N VAL A 274 -6.55 33.16 -5.45
CA VAL A 274 -6.38 34.09 -4.33
C VAL A 274 -6.28 35.51 -4.84
N THR A 275 -6.98 36.43 -4.17
CA THR A 275 -6.88 37.86 -4.40
C THR A 275 -6.37 38.52 -3.14
N GLY A 276 -5.31 39.31 -3.25
CA GLY A 276 -4.72 39.99 -2.11
C GLY A 276 -3.83 41.15 -2.54
N LYS A 277 -3.44 41.95 -1.55
CA LYS A 277 -2.52 43.05 -1.74
C LYS A 277 -1.09 42.56 -1.53
N ILE A 278 -0.18 42.92 -2.42
CA ILE A 278 1.22 42.48 -2.38
C ILE A 278 1.90 43.11 -1.16
N GLU A 279 2.28 42.27 -0.20
CA GLU A 279 3.08 42.67 0.96
C GLU A 279 4.57 42.71 0.59
N SER A 280 5.04 41.69 -0.13
CA SER A 280 6.40 41.65 -0.65
C SER A 280 6.45 40.94 -2.01
N ILE A 281 7.38 41.40 -2.84
CA ILE A 281 7.67 40.81 -4.15
C ILE A 281 9.18 40.86 -4.36
N SER A 282 9.80 39.73 -4.69
CA SER A 282 11.26 39.65 -4.83
C SER A 282 11.68 38.70 -5.96
N PRO A 283 12.54 39.16 -6.89
CA PRO A 283 13.11 38.28 -7.90
C PRO A 283 14.23 37.43 -7.29
N VAL A 284 14.24 36.14 -7.63
CA VAL A 284 15.28 35.18 -7.27
C VAL A 284 15.66 34.39 -8.51
N VAL A 285 16.96 34.15 -8.70
CA VAL A 285 17.45 33.30 -9.79
C VAL A 285 17.66 31.89 -9.23
N LEU A 286 16.87 30.95 -9.70
CA LEU A 286 16.99 29.52 -9.39
C LEU A 286 17.34 28.78 -10.67
N GLU A 287 18.46 28.06 -10.65
CA GLU A 287 18.90 27.21 -11.77
C GLU A 287 19.01 27.95 -13.13
N GLY A 288 19.29 29.25 -13.10
CA GLY A 288 19.39 30.11 -14.29
C GLY A 288 18.06 30.68 -14.78
N ASN A 289 16.93 30.27 -14.19
CA ASN A 289 15.62 30.84 -14.44
C ASN A 289 15.32 31.95 -13.42
N THR A 290 14.60 32.98 -13.86
CA THR A 290 14.17 34.06 -12.98
C THR A 290 12.78 33.73 -12.43
N HIS A 291 12.68 33.69 -11.11
CA HIS A 291 11.45 33.48 -10.35
C HIS A 291 11.10 34.76 -9.61
N TYR A 292 9.81 35.05 -9.47
CA TYR A 292 9.29 36.11 -8.61
C TYR A 292 8.51 35.49 -7.46
N TYR A 293 9.00 35.68 -6.23
CA TYR A 293 8.28 35.28 -5.03
C TYR A 293 7.41 36.42 -4.55
N VAL A 294 6.12 36.14 -4.33
CA VAL A 294 5.11 37.11 -3.90
C VAL A 294 4.49 36.63 -2.59
N CYS A 295 4.39 37.53 -1.62
CA CYS A 295 3.60 37.34 -0.40
C CYS A 295 2.45 38.33 -0.38
N LEU A 296 1.27 37.89 0.09
CA LEU A 296 0.06 38.71 0.18
C LEU A 296 -0.25 39.09 1.63
N GLU A 297 -0.75 40.31 1.85
CA GLU A 297 -1.16 40.77 3.18
C GLU A 297 -2.17 39.80 3.82
N ASN A 298 -1.96 39.46 5.10
CA ASN A 298 -2.77 38.52 5.89
C ASN A 298 -2.77 37.08 5.35
N GLN A 299 -1.74 36.69 4.59
CA GLN A 299 -1.51 35.31 4.19
C GLN A 299 -0.11 34.84 4.58
N SER A 300 -0.02 33.60 5.05
CA SER A 300 1.26 32.96 5.40
C SER A 300 1.99 32.36 4.20
N ASP A 301 1.29 32.22 3.07
CA ASP A 301 1.77 31.46 1.94
C ASP A 301 2.62 32.31 0.99
N ILE A 302 3.63 31.68 0.38
CA ILE A 302 4.50 32.29 -0.61
C ILE A 302 4.09 31.78 -1.98
N PHE A 303 3.99 32.68 -2.96
CA PHE A 303 3.62 32.35 -4.34
C PHE A 303 4.84 32.47 -5.26
N ASP A 304 5.19 31.38 -5.94
CA ASP A 304 6.29 31.30 -6.91
C ASP A 304 5.77 31.56 -8.33
N ILE A 305 6.34 32.56 -8.99
CA ILE A 305 6.03 32.91 -10.38
C ILE A 305 7.27 32.66 -11.23
N ASN A 306 7.25 31.57 -12.00
CA ASN A 306 8.34 31.21 -12.91
C ASN A 306 8.25 32.00 -14.23
N LEU A 307 9.25 32.85 -14.51
CA LEU A 307 9.26 33.66 -15.74
C LEU A 307 9.65 32.90 -17.01
N THR A 308 9.94 31.60 -16.93
CA THR A 308 10.02 30.76 -18.13
C THR A 308 8.67 30.67 -18.84
N ASP A 309 7.56 30.82 -18.11
CA ASP A 309 6.24 31.00 -18.70
C ASP A 309 6.01 32.47 -19.11
N THR A 310 6.01 32.69 -20.42
CA THR A 310 5.79 34.02 -21.01
C THR A 310 4.44 34.65 -20.66
N SER A 311 3.44 33.86 -20.27
CA SER A 311 2.12 34.35 -19.86
C SER A 311 2.17 35.08 -18.51
N LEU A 312 3.17 34.77 -17.68
CA LEU A 312 3.34 35.30 -16.32
C LEU A 312 4.27 36.53 -16.26
N ILE A 313 4.90 36.92 -17.38
CA ILE A 313 5.79 38.10 -17.46
C ILE A 313 5.12 39.39 -16.96
N LYS A 314 3.78 39.48 -17.02
CA LYS A 314 3.03 40.63 -16.52
C LYS A 314 3.29 40.95 -15.06
N ILE A 315 3.80 40.02 -14.26
CA ILE A 315 4.15 40.24 -12.86
C ILE A 315 5.11 41.42 -12.67
N VAL A 316 5.99 41.71 -13.65
CA VAL A 316 6.96 42.82 -13.57
C VAL A 316 6.31 44.21 -13.53
N ARG A 317 4.99 44.30 -13.79
CA ARG A 317 4.23 45.55 -13.73
C ARG A 317 3.66 45.84 -12.34
N PHE A 318 3.66 44.86 -11.44
CA PHE A 318 3.11 44.98 -10.10
C PHE A 318 4.19 45.41 -9.11
N GLN A 319 3.79 46.19 -8.12
CA GLN A 319 4.65 46.66 -7.03
C GLN A 319 4.05 46.32 -5.67
N ILE A 320 4.87 46.46 -4.63
CA ILE A 320 4.40 46.38 -3.25
C ILE A 320 3.24 47.35 -3.07
N GLY A 321 2.12 46.82 -2.59
CA GLY A 321 0.89 47.55 -2.35
C GLY A 321 -0.18 47.44 -3.43
N ASP A 322 0.13 46.85 -4.59
CA ASP A 322 -0.86 46.57 -5.63
C ASP A 322 -1.73 45.36 -5.24
N THR A 323 -2.97 45.34 -5.72
CA THR A 323 -3.86 44.18 -5.58
C THR A 323 -3.67 43.27 -6.80
N ILE A 324 -3.50 41.98 -6.55
CA ILE A 324 -3.30 40.97 -7.59
C ILE A 324 -4.20 39.77 -7.35
N THR A 325 -4.66 39.14 -8.44
CA THR A 325 -5.37 37.87 -8.40
C THR A 325 -4.51 36.78 -9.03
N LEU A 326 -4.17 35.76 -8.25
CA LEU A 326 -3.33 34.64 -8.66
C LEU A 326 -4.19 33.38 -8.76
N GLU A 327 -4.06 32.67 -9.88
CA GLU A 327 -4.44 31.25 -9.94
C GLU A 327 -3.19 30.41 -9.69
N TYR A 328 -3.24 29.55 -8.69
CA TYR A 328 -2.09 28.80 -8.21
C TYR A 328 -2.44 27.34 -7.93
N GLN A 329 -1.41 26.52 -7.96
CA GLN A 329 -1.43 25.15 -7.48
C GLN A 329 -0.87 25.12 -6.05
N GLU A 330 -1.64 24.56 -5.12
CA GLU A 330 -1.27 24.52 -3.71
C GLU A 330 -0.07 23.59 -3.47
N GLY A 331 0.92 24.09 -2.74
CA GLY A 331 2.10 23.35 -2.30
C GLY A 331 2.36 23.51 -0.80
N TYR A 332 3.48 22.97 -0.30
CA TYR A 332 3.83 23.02 1.12
C TYR A 332 4.48 24.36 1.48
N GLY A 333 3.65 25.40 1.70
CA GLY A 333 4.09 26.75 2.06
C GLY A 333 4.65 27.58 0.89
N LEU A 334 4.96 26.92 -0.22
CA LEU A 334 5.27 27.54 -1.50
C LEU A 334 4.29 27.04 -2.58
N ASN A 335 3.58 27.99 -3.18
CA ASN A 335 2.49 27.77 -4.12
C ASN A 335 2.93 28.18 -5.53
N GLU A 336 2.76 27.31 -6.52
CA GLU A 336 3.17 27.61 -7.90
C GLU A 336 2.06 28.37 -8.64
N VAL A 337 2.35 29.56 -9.14
CA VAL A 337 1.38 30.38 -9.88
C VAL A 337 1.28 29.91 -11.33
N LYS A 338 0.05 29.65 -11.78
CA LYS A 338 -0.28 29.21 -13.14
C LYS A 338 -0.89 30.31 -14.00
N ALA A 339 -1.54 31.31 -13.41
CA ALA A 339 -2.03 32.47 -14.15
C ALA A 339 -2.12 33.74 -13.30
N LEU A 340 -1.94 34.88 -13.95
CA LEU A 340 -2.18 36.22 -13.39
C LEU A 340 -3.47 36.79 -13.96
N LYS A 341 -4.44 37.05 -13.09
CA LYS A 341 -5.66 37.77 -13.46
C LYS A 341 -5.52 39.26 -13.09
N PRO A 342 -5.97 40.16 -13.97
CA PRO A 342 -5.84 41.61 -13.77
C PRO A 342 -6.64 42.12 -12.59
#